data_AF-A0A1F9FU46-F1
#
_entry.id   AF-A0A1F9FU46-F1
#
_cell.length_a   1.000
_cell.length_b   1.000
_cell.length_c   1.000
_cell.angle_alpha   90.00
_cell.angle_beta   90.00
_cell.angle_gamma   90.00
#
_symmetry.space_group_name_H-M   'P 1'
#
loop_
_entity.id
_entity.type
_entity.pdbx_description
1 polymer ?
#
loop_
_entity_poly.entity_id
_entity_poly.type
_entity_poly.pdbx_seq_one_letter_code
_entity_poly.pdbx_strand_id
1 'polypeptide(L)'
;MGGGVMGEEILTDHPHAFEDRYRLYLDESGDHVFKRLNENSHRYLCLLGCWFQNPSYLEFHNSLEIFKKTHIPSHPDEPVILHREDILNRRGSFGKLRDGKKTDEFNNDLIQLIQKANFSIVAVVIDKLKLYQSHGDAASHPYHLSMGFMLQRYCGFLNHVNRVGDVIAESRGGKEDRLLKDSYNWVFERGVFTKTNSEYFQHALTSRQLKIKPKSANIAGLQLADMLGHPIKQKILREKGLIQWQTTPFVQRLLDVAEAKWNRQLYDGRIEGYGWVLYPK
;
A
#
# COMPACT_ATOMS: atom_id res chain seq x y z
N MET A 1 4.21 16.14 29.48
CA MET A 1 4.95 16.96 28.49
C MET A 1 5.70 16.02 27.57
N GLY A 2 5.14 15.68 26.42
CA GLY A 2 5.77 14.83 25.41
C GLY A 2 5.75 15.61 24.11
N GLY A 3 6.84 16.34 23.83
CA GLY A 3 7.04 17.01 22.56
C GLY A 3 7.14 15.95 21.46
N GLY A 4 6.08 15.80 20.68
CA GLY A 4 6.13 15.05 19.44
C GLY A 4 7.14 15.72 18.52
N VAL A 5 8.13 14.97 18.06
CA VAL A 5 9.06 15.41 17.03
C VAL A 5 8.23 15.67 15.77
N MET A 6 7.88 16.93 15.53
CA MET A 6 7.42 17.38 14.22
C MET A 6 8.62 17.17 13.28
N GLY A 7 8.52 16.18 12.39
CA GLY A 7 9.51 15.99 11.33
C GLY A 7 9.62 17.29 10.53
N GLU A 8 10.85 17.69 10.21
CA GLU A 8 11.14 18.90 9.43
C GLU A 8 10.28 18.92 8.15
N GLU A 9 9.31 19.84 8.11
CA GLU A 9 8.54 20.13 6.90
C GLU A 9 9.46 20.85 5.91
N ILE A 10 9.48 20.38 4.67
CA ILE A 10 10.29 20.97 3.61
C ILE A 10 9.42 22.00 2.87
N LEU A 11 9.97 23.20 2.66
CA LEU A 11 9.34 24.23 1.85
C LEU A 11 9.33 23.78 0.38
N THR A 12 8.14 23.62 -0.19
CA THR A 12 7.91 23.29 -1.60
C THR A 12 7.09 24.40 -2.26
N ASP A 13 7.38 24.72 -3.53
CA ASP A 13 6.59 25.72 -4.29
C ASP A 13 5.18 25.22 -4.68
N HIS A 14 4.90 23.93 -4.46
CA HIS A 14 3.60 23.34 -4.71
C HIS A 14 2.56 23.71 -3.64
N PRO A 15 1.26 23.76 -4.01
CA PRO A 15 0.17 23.89 -3.06
C PRO A 15 0.26 22.84 -1.95
N HIS A 16 0.34 23.33 -0.72
CA HIS A 16 0.57 22.52 0.49
C HIS A 16 -0.46 22.83 1.59
N ALA A 17 -1.58 23.46 1.23
CA ALA A 17 -2.75 23.57 2.09
C ALA A 17 -3.27 22.17 2.45
N PHE A 18 -3.99 22.05 3.58
CA PHE A 18 -4.41 20.75 4.09
C PHE A 18 -5.23 19.98 3.04
N GLU A 19 -6.17 20.62 2.37
CA GLU A 19 -7.04 20.08 1.35
C GLU A 19 -6.28 19.60 0.09
N ASP A 20 -5.12 20.17 -0.20
CA ASP A 20 -4.32 19.88 -1.38
C ASP A 20 -3.32 18.74 -1.16
N ARG A 21 -3.03 18.40 0.10
CA ARG A 21 -2.06 17.36 0.44
C ARG A 21 -2.60 15.96 0.16
N TYR A 22 -1.68 15.11 -0.29
CA TYR A 22 -1.90 13.70 -0.48
C TYR A 22 -1.15 12.88 0.58
N ARG A 23 -1.64 11.67 0.82
CA ARG A 23 -0.95 10.69 1.66
C ARG A 23 -0.98 9.31 1.05
N LEU A 24 0.20 8.71 0.93
CA LEU A 24 0.40 7.33 0.53
C LEU A 24 0.43 6.42 1.77
N TYR A 25 -0.33 5.34 1.73
CA TYR A 25 -0.39 4.30 2.75
C TYR A 25 0.20 3.01 2.18
N LEU A 26 1.21 2.47 2.84
CA LEU A 26 1.95 1.30 2.40
C LEU A 26 1.67 0.09 3.27
N ASP A 27 1.43 -1.05 2.61
CA ASP A 27 1.42 -2.36 3.24
C ASP A 27 2.20 -3.40 2.41
N GLU A 28 2.76 -4.40 3.09
CA GLU A 28 3.58 -5.45 2.51
C GLU A 28 2.87 -6.81 2.51
N SER A 29 2.71 -7.40 1.33
CA SER A 29 2.27 -8.79 1.18
C SER A 29 3.40 -9.74 0.80
N GLY A 30 3.75 -10.66 1.70
CA GLY A 30 4.87 -11.60 1.55
C GLY A 30 5.94 -11.33 2.61
N ASP A 31 7.18 -11.71 2.32
CA ASP A 31 8.34 -11.33 3.13
C ASP A 31 9.50 -10.84 2.26
N HIS A 32 10.47 -10.19 2.89
CA HIS A 32 11.64 -9.59 2.25
C HIS A 32 12.87 -10.50 2.24
N VAL A 33 12.82 -11.70 2.85
CA VAL A 33 14.00 -12.53 3.10
C VAL A 33 14.28 -13.44 1.91
N PHE A 34 15.55 -13.62 1.50
CA PHE A 34 15.94 -14.60 0.48
C PHE A 34 16.00 -16.02 1.06
N LYS A 35 14.89 -16.53 1.58
CA LYS A 35 14.75 -17.90 2.10
C LYS A 35 13.53 -18.57 1.50
N ARG A 36 13.60 -19.89 1.28
CA ARG A 36 12.49 -20.71 0.73
C ARG A 36 11.92 -20.16 -0.59
N LEU A 37 12.79 -19.71 -1.49
CA LEU A 37 12.39 -19.07 -2.77
C LEU A 37 11.68 -20.03 -3.75
N ASN A 38 11.68 -21.33 -3.46
CA ASN A 38 10.90 -22.35 -4.13
C ASN A 38 9.40 -22.30 -3.74
N GLU A 39 9.04 -21.66 -2.63
CA GLU A 39 7.66 -21.47 -2.20
C GLU A 39 7.13 -20.11 -2.66
N ASN A 40 6.00 -20.09 -3.38
CA ASN A 40 5.43 -18.85 -3.94
C ASN A 40 5.12 -17.79 -2.86
N SER A 41 4.74 -18.22 -1.65
CA SER A 41 4.53 -17.35 -0.48
C SER A 41 5.76 -16.54 -0.09
N HIS A 42 6.94 -17.15 -0.24
CA HIS A 42 8.24 -16.59 0.12
C HIS A 42 9.02 -16.05 -1.09
N ARG A 43 8.66 -16.42 -2.33
CA ARG A 43 9.35 -15.95 -3.54
C ARG A 43 9.05 -14.49 -3.88
N TYR A 44 7.78 -14.10 -3.78
CA TYR A 44 7.31 -12.80 -4.25
C TYR A 44 7.01 -11.85 -3.08
N LEU A 45 7.77 -10.77 -3.02
CA LEU A 45 7.47 -9.61 -2.18
C LEU A 45 6.54 -8.68 -2.96
N CYS A 46 5.47 -8.17 -2.33
CA CYS A 46 4.70 -7.05 -2.89
C CYS A 46 4.64 -5.91 -1.89
N LEU A 47 5.02 -4.71 -2.33
CA LEU A 47 4.71 -3.46 -1.64
C LEU A 47 3.49 -2.85 -2.34
N LEU A 48 2.35 -2.80 -1.65
CA LEU A 48 1.16 -2.11 -2.12
C LEU A 48 1.16 -0.69 -1.54
N GLY A 49 0.81 0.27 -2.36
CA GLY A 49 0.53 1.63 -1.96
C GLY A 49 -0.87 2.03 -2.40
N CYS A 50 -1.64 2.65 -1.51
CA CYS A 50 -2.85 3.38 -1.86
C CYS A 50 -2.73 4.82 -1.39
N TRP A 51 -3.17 5.78 -2.18
CA TRP A 51 -3.12 7.19 -1.78
C TRP A 51 -4.43 7.93 -2.00
N PHE A 52 -4.63 8.91 -1.13
CA PHE A 52 -5.78 9.78 -1.10
C PHE A 52 -5.32 11.23 -1.09
N GLN A 53 -6.13 12.11 -1.66
CA GLN A 53 -6.14 13.51 -1.26
C GLN A 53 -6.86 13.63 0.09
N ASN A 54 -6.46 14.58 0.94
CA ASN A 54 -6.97 14.69 2.30
C ASN A 54 -8.51 14.72 2.43
N PRO A 55 -9.28 15.50 1.64
CA PRO A 55 -10.74 15.48 1.73
C PRO A 55 -11.33 14.09 1.46
N SER A 56 -10.87 13.41 0.40
CA SER A 56 -11.29 12.05 0.08
C SER A 56 -10.87 11.03 1.13
N TYR A 57 -9.73 11.24 1.80
CA TYR A 57 -9.34 10.40 2.94
C TYR A 57 -10.30 10.56 4.13
N LEU A 58 -10.71 11.79 4.47
CA LEU A 58 -11.63 12.04 5.57
C LEU A 58 -13.00 11.38 5.31
N GLU A 59 -13.51 11.51 4.09
CA GLU A 59 -14.75 10.83 3.66
C GLU A 59 -14.64 9.30 3.77
N PHE A 60 -13.52 8.74 3.30
CA PHE A 60 -13.27 7.30 3.38
C PHE A 60 -13.14 6.83 4.83
N HIS A 61 -12.39 7.56 5.67
CA HIS A 61 -12.23 7.24 7.09
C HIS A 61 -13.59 7.19 7.79
N ASN A 62 -14.41 8.22 7.64
CA ASN A 62 -15.74 8.28 8.25
C ASN A 62 -16.63 7.12 7.76
N SER A 63 -16.60 6.84 6.45
CA SER A 63 -17.37 5.74 5.85
C SER A 63 -16.92 4.37 6.37
N LEU A 64 -15.60 4.18 6.56
CA LEU A 64 -15.03 2.97 7.13
C LEU A 64 -15.43 2.79 8.60
N GLU A 65 -15.41 3.85 9.41
CA GLU A 65 -15.86 3.76 10.81
C GLU A 65 -17.35 3.40 10.91
N ILE A 66 -18.20 3.96 10.04
CA ILE A 66 -19.62 3.57 9.94
C ILE A 66 -19.73 2.09 9.56
N PHE A 67 -18.99 1.65 8.54
CA PHE A 67 -18.96 0.25 8.11
C PHE A 67 -18.58 -0.70 9.26
N LYS A 68 -17.51 -0.37 10.00
CA LYS A 68 -17.07 -1.17 11.15
C LYS A 68 -18.14 -1.19 12.24
N LYS A 69 -18.74 -0.05 12.59
CA LYS A 69 -19.80 0.02 13.60
C LYS A 69 -21.02 -0.84 13.24
N THR A 70 -21.39 -0.88 11.96
CA THR A 70 -22.52 -1.68 11.47
C THR A 70 -22.25 -3.18 11.59
N HIS A 71 -21.08 -3.64 11.13
CA HIS A 71 -20.83 -5.08 11.01
C HIS A 71 -20.11 -5.68 12.22
N ILE A 72 -19.21 -4.92 12.83
CA ILE A 72 -18.37 -5.34 13.96
C ILE A 72 -18.42 -4.26 15.06
N PRO A 73 -19.55 -4.10 15.78
CA PRO A 73 -19.68 -3.12 16.85
C PRO A 73 -18.56 -3.26 17.88
N SER A 74 -17.87 -2.14 18.16
CA SER A 74 -16.80 -2.03 19.17
C SER A 74 -16.88 -0.69 19.90
N HIS A 75 -16.23 -0.59 21.05
CA HIS A 75 -16.12 0.69 21.76
C HIS A 75 -15.20 1.64 20.98
N PRO A 76 -15.48 2.96 20.89
CA PRO A 76 -14.60 3.91 20.19
C PRO A 76 -13.18 3.98 20.74
N ASP A 77 -13.01 3.74 22.04
CA ASP A 77 -11.69 3.72 22.70
C ASP A 77 -10.90 2.44 22.38
N GLU A 78 -11.58 1.40 21.90
CA GLU A 78 -11.01 0.12 21.48
C GLU A 78 -11.53 -0.21 20.07
N PRO A 79 -11.18 0.60 19.07
CA PRO A 79 -11.71 0.44 17.73
C PRO A 79 -11.23 -0.88 17.13
N VAL A 80 -12.13 -1.62 16.49
CA VAL A 80 -11.73 -2.76 15.68
C VAL A 80 -10.88 -2.28 14.51
N ILE A 81 -9.78 -2.99 14.27
CA ILE A 81 -8.88 -2.78 13.14
C ILE A 81 -9.15 -3.90 12.13
N LEU A 82 -9.40 -3.53 10.87
CA LEU A 82 -9.59 -4.49 9.80
C LEU A 82 -8.23 -5.06 9.36
N HIS A 83 -7.87 -6.19 9.94
CA HIS A 83 -6.77 -7.02 9.47
C HIS A 83 -7.30 -8.18 8.63
N ARG A 84 -6.80 -8.31 7.41
CA ARG A 84 -7.23 -9.31 6.45
C ARG A 84 -7.08 -10.73 7.00
N GLU A 85 -5.98 -11.01 7.69
CA GLU A 85 -5.75 -12.34 8.29
C GLU A 85 -6.83 -12.68 9.32
N ASP A 86 -7.21 -11.74 10.17
CA ASP A 86 -8.22 -11.96 11.20
C ASP A 86 -9.62 -12.07 10.61
N ILE A 87 -9.93 -11.28 9.58
CA ILE A 87 -11.18 -11.38 8.83
C ILE A 87 -11.31 -12.77 8.20
N LEU A 88 -10.28 -13.25 7.48
CA LEU A 88 -10.34 -14.55 6.80
C LEU A 88 -10.43 -15.71 7.78
N ASN A 89 -9.68 -15.65 8.87
CA ASN A 89 -9.65 -16.71 9.88
C ASN A 89 -10.75 -16.58 10.93
N ARG A 90 -11.63 -15.57 10.81
CA ARG A 90 -12.76 -15.32 11.73
C ARG A 90 -12.28 -15.18 13.18
N ARG A 91 -11.15 -14.51 13.40
CA ARG A 91 -10.51 -14.34 14.71
C ARG A 91 -11.07 -13.11 15.45
N GLY A 92 -11.07 -13.17 16.77
CA GLY A 92 -11.50 -12.09 17.64
C GLY A 92 -12.89 -11.56 17.27
N SER A 93 -13.00 -10.24 17.05
CA SER A 93 -14.25 -9.56 16.71
C SER A 93 -14.89 -10.04 15.41
N PHE A 94 -14.13 -10.71 14.52
CA PHE A 94 -14.62 -11.26 13.25
C PHE A 94 -15.26 -12.65 13.37
N GLY A 95 -15.36 -13.22 14.57
CA GLY A 95 -16.06 -14.50 14.80
C GLY A 95 -17.53 -14.49 14.34
N LYS A 96 -18.16 -13.29 14.30
CA LYS A 96 -19.53 -13.09 13.79
C LYS A 96 -19.67 -13.44 12.30
N LEU A 97 -18.59 -13.36 11.52
CA LEU A 97 -18.57 -13.71 10.10
C LEU A 97 -18.53 -15.23 9.86
N ARG A 98 -18.76 -16.05 10.88
CA ARG A 98 -19.11 -17.48 10.69
C ARG A 98 -20.55 -17.66 10.21
N ASP A 99 -21.39 -16.67 10.46
CA ASP A 99 -22.74 -16.58 9.89
C ASP A 99 -22.63 -16.17 8.40
N GLY A 100 -23.19 -16.99 7.52
CA GLY A 100 -23.16 -16.77 6.07
C GLY A 100 -23.86 -15.48 5.67
N LYS A 101 -25.02 -15.17 6.27
CA LYS A 101 -25.76 -13.94 5.96
C LYS A 101 -24.96 -12.69 6.34
N LYS A 102 -24.36 -12.69 7.54
CA LYS A 102 -23.51 -11.58 7.99
C LYS A 102 -22.25 -11.46 7.13
N THR A 103 -21.70 -12.57 6.66
CA THR A 103 -20.56 -12.56 5.72
C THR A 103 -20.94 -11.90 4.40
N ASP A 104 -22.10 -12.23 3.85
CA ASP A 104 -22.56 -11.68 2.59
C ASP A 104 -22.86 -10.18 2.69
N GLU A 105 -23.52 -9.76 3.77
CA GLU A 105 -23.75 -8.34 4.07
C GLU A 105 -22.43 -7.57 4.24
N PHE A 106 -21.49 -8.09 5.06
CA PHE A 106 -20.16 -7.50 5.24
C PHE A 106 -19.41 -7.37 3.92
N ASN A 107 -19.39 -8.45 3.12
CA ASN A 107 -18.68 -8.46 1.84
C ASN A 107 -19.30 -7.48 0.85
N ASN A 108 -20.63 -7.41 0.75
CA ASN A 108 -21.32 -6.49 -0.14
C ASN A 108 -21.04 -5.03 0.22
N ASP A 109 -21.13 -4.69 1.49
CA ASP A 109 -20.90 -3.33 1.96
C ASP A 109 -19.43 -2.93 1.84
N LEU A 110 -18.50 -3.87 2.04
CA LEU A 110 -17.06 -3.63 1.83
C LEU A 110 -16.76 -3.32 0.36
N ILE A 111 -17.35 -4.06 -0.58
CA ILE A 111 -17.24 -3.78 -2.01
C ILE A 111 -17.77 -2.37 -2.33
N GLN A 112 -18.94 -2.00 -1.79
CA GLN A 112 -19.52 -0.68 -2.01
C GLN A 112 -18.68 0.45 -1.41
N LEU A 113 -18.11 0.23 -0.23
CA LEU A 113 -17.22 1.18 0.43
C LEU A 113 -15.98 1.48 -0.43
N ILE A 114 -15.31 0.43 -0.91
CA ILE A 114 -14.11 0.57 -1.76
C ILE A 114 -14.46 1.18 -3.12
N GLN A 115 -15.62 0.82 -3.69
CA GLN A 115 -16.08 1.35 -4.97
C GLN A 115 -16.29 2.86 -4.92
N LYS A 116 -16.93 3.36 -3.86
CA LYS A 116 -17.22 4.80 -3.68
C LYS A 116 -15.99 5.62 -3.29
N ALA A 117 -15.01 5.02 -2.61
CA ALA A 117 -13.82 5.72 -2.14
C ALA A 117 -13.00 6.28 -3.32
N ASN A 118 -12.56 7.55 -3.23
CA ASN A 118 -11.70 8.16 -4.23
C ASN A 118 -10.22 8.04 -3.83
N PHE A 119 -9.52 7.08 -4.43
CA PHE A 119 -8.12 6.79 -4.18
C PHE A 119 -7.47 6.15 -5.39
N SER A 120 -6.14 6.12 -5.39
CA SER A 120 -5.35 5.43 -6.40
C SER A 120 -4.47 4.34 -5.78
N ILE A 121 -4.13 3.33 -6.58
CA ILE A 121 -3.34 2.16 -6.17
C ILE A 121 -2.09 2.05 -7.03
N VAL A 122 -0.97 1.72 -6.38
CA VAL A 122 0.22 1.17 -7.01
C VAL A 122 0.65 -0.13 -6.33
N ALA A 123 1.09 -1.10 -7.12
CA ALA A 123 1.65 -2.35 -6.61
C ALA A 123 3.04 -2.61 -7.19
N VAL A 124 4.03 -2.89 -6.34
CA VAL A 124 5.36 -3.29 -6.79
C VAL A 124 5.66 -4.70 -6.31
N VAL A 125 5.78 -5.64 -7.25
CA VAL A 125 6.08 -7.03 -7.02
C VAL A 125 7.55 -7.31 -7.37
N ILE A 126 8.29 -7.86 -6.42
CA ILE A 126 9.68 -8.30 -6.60
C ILE A 126 9.74 -9.83 -6.63
N ASP A 127 10.17 -10.40 -7.76
CA ASP A 127 10.54 -11.81 -7.87
C ASP A 127 11.96 -12.01 -7.34
N LYS A 128 12.05 -12.39 -6.06
CA LYS A 128 13.35 -12.55 -5.37
C LYS A 128 14.18 -13.69 -5.96
N LEU A 129 13.55 -14.72 -6.53
CA LEU A 129 14.28 -15.83 -7.16
C LEU A 129 14.97 -15.36 -8.43
N LYS A 130 14.23 -14.72 -9.35
CA LYS A 130 14.82 -14.14 -10.57
C LYS A 130 15.90 -13.10 -10.24
N LEU A 131 15.65 -12.27 -9.22
CA LEU A 131 16.60 -11.24 -8.78
C LEU A 131 17.92 -11.87 -8.32
N TYR A 132 17.83 -12.88 -7.46
CA TYR A 132 19.01 -13.59 -6.96
C TYR A 132 19.73 -14.34 -8.09
N GLN A 133 19.01 -14.99 -9.00
CA GLN A 133 19.61 -15.66 -10.16
C GLN A 133 20.37 -14.70 -11.09
N SER A 134 19.90 -13.45 -11.20
CA SER A 134 20.49 -12.46 -12.11
C SER A 134 21.71 -11.75 -11.52
N HIS A 135 21.75 -11.58 -10.20
CA HIS A 135 22.74 -10.71 -9.53
C HIS A 135 23.51 -11.38 -8.39
N GLY A 136 23.15 -12.60 -7.98
CA GLY A 136 23.77 -13.30 -6.86
C GLY A 136 23.80 -12.44 -5.59
N ASP A 137 24.96 -12.41 -4.95
CA ASP A 137 25.17 -11.63 -3.72
C ASP A 137 25.19 -10.11 -3.95
N ALA A 138 25.29 -9.65 -5.20
CA ALA A 138 25.15 -8.24 -5.57
C ALA A 138 23.69 -7.81 -5.80
N ALA A 139 22.72 -8.71 -5.57
CA ALA A 139 21.31 -8.39 -5.67
C ALA A 139 20.92 -7.25 -4.70
N SER A 140 20.30 -6.20 -5.24
CA SER A 140 19.77 -5.12 -4.41
C SER A 140 18.69 -5.63 -3.46
N HIS A 141 18.63 -5.05 -2.26
CA HIS A 141 17.64 -5.47 -1.27
C HIS A 141 16.20 -5.24 -1.79
N PRO A 142 15.27 -6.20 -1.63
CA PRO A 142 13.90 -6.08 -2.15
C PRO A 142 13.16 -4.81 -1.70
N TYR A 143 13.34 -4.38 -0.43
CA TYR A 143 12.78 -3.10 0.05
C TYR A 143 13.31 -1.87 -0.69
N HIS A 144 14.61 -1.87 -1.04
CA HIS A 144 15.19 -0.74 -1.74
C HIS A 144 14.58 -0.60 -3.15
N LEU A 145 14.46 -1.73 -3.85
CA LEU A 145 13.83 -1.79 -5.17
C LEU A 145 12.35 -1.43 -5.11
N SER A 146 11.59 -2.03 -4.19
CA SER A 146 10.15 -1.82 -4.10
C SER A 146 9.81 -0.39 -3.70
N MET A 147 10.52 0.19 -2.73
CA MET A 147 10.37 1.59 -2.33
C MET A 147 10.73 2.55 -3.48
N GLY A 148 11.83 2.28 -4.19
CA GLY A 148 12.24 3.11 -5.33
C GLY A 148 11.21 3.13 -6.45
N PHE A 149 10.68 1.97 -6.84
CA PHE A 149 9.60 1.92 -7.82
C PHE A 149 8.34 2.61 -7.29
N MET A 150 7.92 2.34 -6.04
CA MET A 150 6.73 2.92 -5.43
C MET A 150 6.77 4.46 -5.44
N LEU A 151 7.85 5.04 -4.91
CA LEU A 151 7.99 6.49 -4.84
C LEU A 151 8.10 7.13 -6.22
N GLN A 152 8.71 6.46 -7.20
CA GLN A 152 8.75 6.99 -8.57
C GLN A 152 7.34 7.16 -9.15
N ARG A 153 6.39 6.25 -8.84
CA ARG A 153 5.00 6.37 -9.31
C ARG A 153 4.25 7.45 -8.55
N TYR A 154 4.34 7.42 -7.23
CA TYR A 154 3.63 8.37 -6.38
C TYR A 154 4.10 9.81 -6.60
N CYS A 155 5.41 10.06 -6.58
CA CYS A 155 5.96 11.39 -6.82
C CYS A 155 5.73 11.84 -8.27
N GLY A 156 5.73 10.91 -9.23
CA GLY A 156 5.37 11.22 -10.62
C GLY A 156 3.94 11.71 -10.76
N PHE A 157 2.99 11.07 -10.05
CA PHE A 157 1.62 11.56 -9.97
C PHE A 157 1.56 12.94 -9.32
N LEU A 158 2.17 13.13 -8.15
CA LEU A 158 2.16 14.39 -7.41
C LEU A 158 2.74 15.57 -8.20
N ASN A 159 3.92 15.37 -8.80
CA ASN A 159 4.57 16.36 -9.65
C ASN A 159 3.70 16.72 -10.85
N HIS A 160 3.00 15.74 -11.44
CA HIS A 160 2.11 16.00 -12.58
C HIS A 160 0.88 16.85 -12.19
N VAL A 161 0.24 16.54 -11.06
CA VAL A 161 -0.92 17.30 -10.59
C VAL A 161 -0.53 18.57 -9.82
N ASN A 162 0.77 18.89 -9.76
CA ASN A 162 1.32 20.03 -9.04
C ASN A 162 0.88 20.03 -7.56
N ARG A 163 1.16 18.94 -6.84
CA ARG A 163 0.79 18.72 -5.43
C ARG A 163 1.92 18.06 -4.66
N VAL A 164 1.77 18.02 -3.34
CA VAL A 164 2.70 17.34 -2.43
C VAL A 164 2.00 16.30 -1.58
N GLY A 165 2.79 15.40 -1.02
CA GLY A 165 2.27 14.43 -0.08
C GLY A 165 3.30 13.82 0.83
N ASP A 166 2.83 12.97 1.74
CA ASP A 166 3.69 12.18 2.61
C ASP A 166 3.36 10.69 2.50
N VAL A 167 4.14 9.89 3.23
CA VAL A 167 4.05 8.44 3.20
C VAL A 167 3.97 7.88 4.61
N ILE A 168 3.02 6.97 4.81
CA ILE A 168 2.85 6.15 6.02
C ILE A 168 2.98 4.68 5.65
N ALA A 169 3.68 3.89 6.47
CA ALA A 169 3.70 2.43 6.35
C ALA A 169 3.30 1.74 7.65
N GLU A 170 2.72 0.55 7.54
CA GLU A 170 2.47 -0.34 8.66
C GLU A 170 3.79 -0.93 9.21
N SER A 171 3.91 -1.03 10.53
CA SER A 171 5.06 -1.62 11.23
C SER A 171 5.09 -3.15 11.06
N ARG A 172 6.29 -3.69 10.84
CA ARG A 172 6.58 -5.12 10.61
C ARG A 172 7.55 -5.69 11.65
N GLY A 173 8.11 -4.86 12.51
CA GLY A 173 9.13 -5.24 13.50
C GLY A 173 10.36 -4.36 13.41
N GLY A 174 11.14 -4.27 14.50
CA GLY A 174 12.18 -3.25 14.62
C GLY A 174 13.24 -3.27 13.51
N LYS A 175 13.61 -4.46 13.01
CA LYS A 175 14.60 -4.59 11.93
C LYS A 175 14.01 -4.18 10.58
N GLU A 176 12.82 -4.68 10.27
CA GLU A 176 12.07 -4.40 9.05
C GLU A 176 11.73 -2.92 8.92
N ASP A 177 11.24 -2.32 10.01
CA ASP A 177 10.89 -0.91 10.09
C ASP A 177 12.10 -0.01 9.82
N ARG A 178 13.28 -0.40 10.33
CA ARG A 178 14.54 0.30 10.05
C ARG A 178 14.92 0.20 8.58
N LEU A 179 14.85 -0.99 7.98
CA LEU A 179 15.18 -1.19 6.56
C LEU A 179 14.25 -0.39 5.64
N LEU A 180 12.96 -0.30 5.97
CA LEU A 180 12.00 0.52 5.22
C LEU A 180 12.31 2.01 5.32
N LYS A 181 12.61 2.51 6.53
CA LYS A 181 13.02 3.91 6.75
C LYS A 181 14.31 4.24 6.00
N ASP A 182 15.33 3.39 6.13
CA ASP A 182 16.61 3.57 5.46
C ASP A 182 16.43 3.58 3.93
N SER A 183 15.58 2.69 3.40
CA SER A 183 15.24 2.66 1.98
C SER A 183 14.55 3.95 1.53
N TYR A 184 13.55 4.44 2.28
CA TYR A 184 12.86 5.69 1.97
C TYR A 184 13.82 6.89 1.97
N ASN A 185 14.61 7.03 3.04
CA ASN A 185 15.57 8.12 3.19
C ASN A 185 16.59 8.12 2.05
N TRP A 186 17.06 6.93 1.64
CA TRP A 186 17.98 6.81 0.52
C TRP A 186 17.39 7.31 -0.80
N VAL A 187 16.14 6.92 -1.11
CA VAL A 187 15.44 7.41 -2.32
C VAL A 187 15.29 8.92 -2.26
N PHE A 188 14.90 9.45 -1.11
CA PHE A 188 14.71 10.89 -0.90
C PHE A 188 16.02 11.69 -1.07
N GLU A 189 17.14 11.17 -0.58
CA GLU A 189 18.43 11.88 -0.59
C GLU A 189 19.19 11.73 -1.91
N ARG A 190 19.09 10.58 -2.56
CA ARG A 190 19.97 10.21 -3.69
C ARG A 190 19.24 9.93 -4.99
N GLY A 191 17.92 9.81 -4.94
CA GLY A 191 17.13 9.31 -6.06
C GLY A 191 17.33 7.80 -6.29
N VAL A 192 16.92 7.32 -7.46
CA VAL A 192 16.90 5.87 -7.78
C VAL A 192 17.24 5.55 -9.23
N PHE A 193 17.74 4.33 -9.43
CA PHE A 193 17.93 3.68 -10.74
C PHE A 193 18.74 4.50 -11.75
N THR A 194 19.65 5.35 -11.26
CA THR A 194 20.52 6.27 -12.03
C THR A 194 19.80 7.21 -13.01
N LYS A 195 18.45 7.25 -12.96
CA LYS A 195 17.61 7.98 -13.92
C LYS A 195 16.71 9.02 -13.27
N THR A 196 16.42 8.88 -11.97
CA THR A 196 15.57 9.81 -11.24
C THR A 196 16.38 10.40 -10.10
N ASN A 197 16.67 11.70 -10.17
CA ASN A 197 17.47 12.41 -9.18
C ASN A 197 16.67 12.62 -7.88
N SER A 198 17.33 13.10 -6.83
CA SER A 198 16.71 13.36 -5.54
C SER A 198 15.70 14.50 -5.59
N GLU A 199 15.97 15.57 -6.35
CA GLU A 199 15.06 16.73 -6.53
C GLU A 199 13.66 16.31 -6.95
N TYR A 200 13.54 15.31 -7.84
CA TYR A 200 12.26 14.73 -8.24
C TYR A 200 11.39 14.28 -7.06
N PHE A 201 12.01 13.69 -6.04
CA PHE A 201 11.34 13.23 -4.82
C PHE A 201 11.15 14.35 -3.82
N GLN A 202 12.15 15.24 -3.69
CA GLN A 202 12.14 16.36 -2.75
C GLN A 202 11.10 17.42 -3.11
N HIS A 203 10.79 17.58 -4.40
CA HIS A 203 9.71 18.46 -4.85
C HIS A 203 8.32 17.93 -4.45
N ALA A 204 8.12 16.61 -4.48
CA ALA A 204 6.82 15.99 -4.22
C ALA A 204 6.56 15.66 -2.74
N LEU A 205 7.61 15.31 -1.99
CA LEU A 205 7.47 14.76 -0.64
C LEU A 205 7.66 15.84 0.42
N THR A 206 6.69 15.93 1.34
CA THR A 206 6.72 16.93 2.43
C THR A 206 7.65 16.55 3.60
N SER A 207 8.23 15.35 3.59
CA SER A 207 9.11 14.89 4.65
C SER A 207 10.17 13.92 4.14
N ARG A 208 11.39 14.10 4.66
CA ARG A 208 12.51 13.17 4.49
C ARG A 208 12.32 11.86 5.25
N GLN A 209 11.39 11.77 6.20
CA GLN A 209 11.21 10.58 7.04
C GLN A 209 9.93 9.81 6.71
N LEU A 210 10.06 8.49 6.57
CA LEU A 210 8.92 7.58 6.51
C LEU A 210 8.23 7.47 7.87
N LYS A 211 6.91 7.71 7.89
CA LYS A 211 6.09 7.56 9.08
C LYS A 211 5.69 6.10 9.26
N ILE A 212 6.22 5.44 10.28
CA ILE A 212 5.82 4.07 10.64
C ILE A 212 4.76 4.10 11.72
N LYS A 213 3.71 3.29 11.57
CA LYS A 213 2.61 3.18 12.52
C LYS A 213 2.38 1.72 12.93
N PRO A 214 2.07 1.45 14.21
CA PRO A 214 1.84 0.08 14.68
C PRO A 214 0.58 -0.50 14.01
N LYS A 215 0.53 -1.83 13.89
CA LYS A 215 -0.64 -2.54 13.33
C LYS A 215 -1.95 -2.22 14.07
N SER A 216 -1.85 -1.98 15.38
CA SER A 216 -3.00 -1.60 16.23
C SER A 216 -3.52 -0.18 15.99
N ALA A 217 -2.85 0.65 15.19
CA ALA A 217 -3.31 1.99 14.91
C ALA A 217 -4.53 1.97 13.99
N ASN A 218 -5.62 2.62 14.40
CA ASN A 218 -6.83 2.77 13.60
C ASN A 218 -6.64 3.78 12.45
N ILE A 219 -5.86 3.38 11.43
CA ILE A 219 -5.57 4.17 10.24
C ILE A 219 -6.26 3.52 9.05
N ALA A 220 -7.30 4.17 8.53
CA ALA A 220 -8.15 3.63 7.48
C ALA A 220 -7.38 3.28 6.19
N GLY A 221 -6.41 4.11 5.81
CA GLY A 221 -5.60 3.87 4.62
C GLY A 221 -4.70 2.63 4.72
N LEU A 222 -4.13 2.35 5.90
CA LEU A 222 -3.34 1.13 6.13
C LEU A 222 -4.24 -0.12 6.12
N GLN A 223 -5.42 -0.04 6.74
CA GLN A 223 -6.42 -1.13 6.69
C GLN A 223 -6.85 -1.43 5.25
N LEU A 224 -7.04 -0.40 4.42
CA LEU A 224 -7.33 -0.58 2.99
C LEU A 224 -6.17 -1.25 2.25
N ALA A 225 -4.94 -0.82 2.50
CA ALA A 225 -3.75 -1.40 1.89
C ALA A 225 -3.60 -2.89 2.23
N ASP A 226 -3.78 -3.28 3.50
CA ASP A 226 -3.73 -4.67 3.95
C ASP A 226 -4.82 -5.55 3.30
N MET A 227 -6.06 -5.05 3.20
CA MET A 227 -7.14 -5.78 2.55
C MET A 227 -6.87 -6.04 1.05
N LEU A 228 -6.24 -5.09 0.36
CA LEU A 228 -5.99 -5.16 -1.08
C LEU A 228 -4.66 -5.85 -1.45
N GLY A 229 -3.65 -5.81 -0.58
CA GLY A 229 -2.28 -6.18 -0.90
C GLY A 229 -2.13 -7.60 -1.42
N HIS A 230 -2.67 -8.57 -0.69
CA HIS A 230 -2.61 -9.97 -1.12
C HIS A 230 -3.41 -10.23 -2.41
N PRO A 231 -4.73 -9.92 -2.51
CA PRO A 231 -5.50 -10.13 -3.75
C PRO A 231 -4.84 -9.51 -4.99
N ILE A 232 -4.33 -8.28 -4.88
CA ILE A 232 -3.68 -7.58 -5.99
C ILE A 232 -2.38 -8.27 -6.40
N LYS A 233 -1.54 -8.66 -5.43
CA LYS A 233 -0.32 -9.44 -5.72
C LYS A 233 -0.66 -10.71 -6.50
N GLN A 234 -1.66 -11.47 -6.05
CA GLN A 234 -2.04 -12.71 -6.71
C GLN A 234 -2.60 -12.47 -8.12
N LYS A 235 -3.37 -11.40 -8.34
CA LYS A 235 -3.84 -10.99 -9.68
C LYS A 235 -2.67 -10.77 -10.63
N ILE A 236 -1.69 -9.95 -10.25
CA ILE A 236 -0.52 -9.62 -11.08
C ILE A 236 0.26 -10.88 -11.44
N LEU A 237 0.55 -11.74 -10.44
CA LEU A 237 1.29 -12.97 -10.65
C LEU A 237 0.53 -13.95 -11.57
N ARG A 238 -0.79 -14.05 -11.41
CA ARG A 238 -1.66 -14.87 -12.27
C ARG A 238 -1.66 -14.36 -13.71
N GLU A 239 -1.80 -13.06 -13.91
CA GLU A 239 -1.81 -12.43 -15.24
C GLU A 239 -0.47 -12.59 -15.98
N LYS A 240 0.63 -12.71 -15.23
CA LYS A 240 1.96 -13.01 -15.79
C LYS A 240 2.26 -14.51 -15.91
N GLY A 241 1.28 -15.38 -15.64
CA GLY A 241 1.43 -16.83 -15.74
C GLY A 241 2.42 -17.43 -14.72
N LEU A 242 2.74 -16.70 -13.65
CA LEU A 242 3.75 -17.10 -12.66
C LEU A 242 3.20 -18.01 -11.58
N ILE A 243 1.88 -18.00 -11.38
CA ILE A 243 1.18 -18.83 -10.41
C ILE A 243 -0.14 -19.32 -11.01
N GLN A 244 -0.63 -20.44 -10.48
CA GLN A 244 -2.03 -20.82 -10.61
C GLN A 244 -2.77 -20.36 -9.36
N TRP A 245 -3.78 -19.51 -9.53
CA TRP A 245 -4.58 -19.00 -8.42
C TRP A 245 -6.05 -18.94 -8.78
N GLN A 246 -6.87 -19.63 -7.99
CA GLN A 246 -8.32 -19.60 -8.10
C GLN A 246 -8.89 -18.52 -7.19
N THR A 247 -9.67 -17.62 -7.77
CA THR A 247 -10.34 -16.53 -7.05
C THR A 247 -11.69 -16.99 -6.52
N THR A 248 -12.01 -16.63 -5.28
CA THR A 248 -13.38 -16.74 -4.77
C THR A 248 -14.26 -15.66 -5.40
N PRO A 249 -15.60 -15.81 -5.41
CA PRO A 249 -16.51 -14.80 -5.97
C PRO A 249 -16.33 -13.42 -5.33
N PHE A 250 -16.13 -13.36 -4.01
CA PHE A 250 -15.85 -12.11 -3.31
C PHE A 250 -14.54 -11.46 -3.78
N VAL A 251 -13.47 -12.24 -3.88
CA VAL A 251 -12.17 -11.72 -4.32
C VAL A 251 -12.24 -11.22 -5.76
N GLN A 252 -12.97 -11.91 -6.65
CA GLN A 252 -13.15 -11.43 -8.02
C GLN A 252 -13.83 -10.05 -8.04
N ARG A 253 -14.94 -9.88 -7.31
CA ARG A 253 -15.64 -8.58 -7.20
C ARG A 253 -14.73 -7.49 -6.63
N LEU A 254 -13.88 -7.83 -5.65
CA LEU A 254 -12.92 -6.91 -5.08
C LEU A 254 -11.89 -6.44 -6.13
N LEU A 255 -11.38 -7.38 -6.95
CA LEU A 255 -10.46 -7.06 -8.04
C LEU A 255 -11.12 -6.22 -9.13
N ASP A 256 -12.39 -6.49 -9.46
CA ASP A 256 -13.15 -5.72 -10.45
C ASP A 256 -13.29 -4.25 -10.02
N VAL A 257 -13.58 -4.01 -8.74
CA VAL A 257 -13.63 -2.64 -8.19
C VAL A 257 -12.23 -1.99 -8.14
N ALA A 258 -11.20 -2.76 -7.77
CA ALA A 258 -9.83 -2.26 -7.70
C ALA A 258 -9.26 -1.87 -9.08
N GLU A 259 -9.78 -2.44 -10.17
CA GLU A 259 -9.33 -2.17 -11.53
C GLU A 259 -9.50 -0.68 -11.92
N ALA A 260 -10.59 -0.05 -11.44
CA ALA A 260 -10.83 1.38 -11.63
C ALA A 260 -9.93 2.28 -10.76
N LYS A 261 -9.22 1.71 -9.78
CA LYS A 261 -8.39 2.44 -8.81
C LYS A 261 -6.90 2.41 -9.16
N TRP A 262 -6.49 1.70 -10.21
CA TRP A 262 -5.08 1.71 -10.63
C TRP A 262 -4.61 3.12 -10.98
N ASN A 263 -3.41 3.47 -10.52
CA ASN A 263 -2.66 4.55 -11.15
C ASN A 263 -2.38 4.20 -12.62
N ARG A 264 -2.47 5.20 -13.48
CA ARG A 264 -2.38 5.01 -14.93
C ARG A 264 -1.46 6.05 -15.53
N GLN A 265 -0.85 5.69 -16.64
CA GLN A 265 -0.21 6.67 -17.50
C GLN A 265 -1.32 7.61 -18.05
N LEU A 266 -1.03 8.92 -18.03
CA LEU A 266 -2.03 9.97 -18.17
C LEU A 266 -2.60 10.15 -19.59
N TYR A 267 -1.82 9.79 -20.61
CA TYR A 267 -2.13 9.97 -22.02
C TYR A 267 -2.74 8.71 -22.67
N ASP A 268 -2.25 7.52 -22.31
CA ASP A 268 -2.64 6.24 -22.92
C ASP A 268 -3.39 5.30 -21.97
N GLY A 269 -3.54 5.67 -20.70
CA GLY A 269 -4.27 4.88 -19.70
C GLY A 269 -3.57 3.59 -19.26
N ARG A 270 -2.31 3.38 -19.66
CA ARG A 270 -1.56 2.15 -19.39
C ARG A 270 -1.34 1.93 -17.89
N ILE A 271 -1.64 0.72 -17.44
CA ILE A 271 -1.44 0.29 -16.04
C ILE A 271 -0.05 -0.33 -15.85
N GLU A 272 0.41 -1.21 -16.74
CA GLU A 272 1.73 -1.84 -16.59
C GLU A 272 2.84 -0.78 -16.61
N GLY A 273 3.65 -0.75 -15.55
CA GLY A 273 4.69 0.24 -15.32
C GLY A 273 4.26 1.47 -14.52
N TYR A 274 2.96 1.76 -14.40
CA TYR A 274 2.41 2.95 -13.70
C TYR A 274 1.53 2.58 -12.52
N GLY A 275 0.58 1.66 -12.71
CA GLY A 275 -0.25 1.08 -11.66
C GLY A 275 0.40 -0.13 -11.01
N TRP A 276 1.12 -0.96 -11.79
CA TRP A 276 1.91 -2.02 -11.17
C TRP A 276 3.23 -2.29 -11.88
N VAL A 277 4.18 -2.84 -11.12
CA VAL A 277 5.51 -3.24 -11.59
C VAL A 277 5.78 -4.65 -11.11
N LEU A 278 6.28 -5.50 -12.01
CA LEU A 278 6.90 -6.77 -11.67
C LEU A 278 8.40 -6.68 -12.03
N TYR A 279 9.28 -6.96 -11.07
CA TYR A 279 10.73 -6.85 -11.25
C TYR A 279 11.49 -8.03 -10.61
N PRO A 280 12.54 -8.58 -11.26
CA PRO A 280 12.92 -8.35 -12.65
C PRO A 280 11.82 -8.82 -13.62
N LYS A 281 11.86 -8.33 -14.86
CA LYS A 281 10.89 -8.74 -15.90
C LYS A 281 11.02 -10.24 -16.22
#